data_AF-A0A940NT91-F1
#
_entry.id   AF-A0A940NT91-F1
#
_cell.length_a   1.000
_cell.length_b   1.000
_cell.length_c   1.000
_cell.angle_alpha   90.00
_cell.angle_beta   90.00
_cell.angle_gamma   90.00
#
_symmetry.space_group_name_H-M   'P 1'
#
loop_
_entity.id
_entity.type
_entity.pdbx_description
1 polymer ?
#
loop_
_entity_poly.entity_id
_entity_poly.type
_entity_poly.pdbx_seq_one_letter_code
_entity_poly.pdbx_strand_id
1 'polypeptide(L)'
;MQRLDANPVSASAQAAWDARSCKKYYVYDLRYSNVSYLEMPSYTLETFPEAPGYVSGMKILDETQAQAALVMPGGRDLRDITFRQENGAELLDVTNLAMTYISEDAIPALPSDLSEVQLHSKQAAWYSIGEAENQTLTIDIPEHAAVYVYDSYDRMTYSSYMAGYGNRIPLPAGGKIVFLGLDGETIHVVQ
;
A
#
# COMPACT_ATOMS: atom_id res chain seq x y z
N MET A 1 16.89 28.39 -4.16
CA MET A 1 15.71 27.52 -4.34
C MET A 1 15.55 27.33 -5.84
N GLN A 2 15.79 26.13 -6.36
CA GLN A 2 15.68 25.84 -7.80
C GLN A 2 14.19 25.69 -8.14
N ARG A 3 13.73 26.42 -9.16
CA ARG A 3 12.34 26.34 -9.64
C ARG A 3 12.24 25.18 -10.62
N LEU A 4 11.18 24.37 -10.51
CA LEU A 4 10.91 23.31 -11.48
C LEU A 4 10.63 23.93 -12.86
N ASP A 5 11.10 23.27 -13.92
CA ASP A 5 10.80 23.67 -15.29
C ASP A 5 9.30 23.47 -15.59
N ALA A 6 8.74 24.19 -16.55
CA ALA A 6 7.37 23.92 -16.98
C ALA A 6 7.26 22.50 -17.57
N ASN A 7 6.18 21.77 -17.26
CA ASN A 7 5.89 20.46 -17.85
C ASN A 7 4.47 20.46 -18.44
N PRO A 8 4.26 20.99 -19.66
CA PRO A 8 2.94 20.98 -20.28
C PRO A 8 2.52 19.55 -20.64
N VAL A 9 1.34 19.13 -20.19
CA VAL A 9 0.74 17.81 -20.47
C VAL A 9 -0.67 17.97 -21.05
N SER A 10 -1.24 16.90 -21.60
CA SER A 10 -2.63 16.91 -22.06
C SER A 10 -3.60 17.12 -20.88
N ALA A 11 -4.79 17.66 -21.17
CA ALA A 11 -5.84 17.80 -20.17
C ALA A 11 -6.31 16.43 -19.63
N SER A 12 -6.29 15.38 -20.47
CA SER A 12 -6.62 14.01 -20.06
C SER A 12 -5.58 13.46 -19.07
N ALA A 13 -4.29 13.66 -19.34
CA ALA A 13 -3.22 13.26 -18.43
C ALA A 13 -3.40 13.97 -17.07
N GLN A 14 -3.51 15.30 -17.06
CA GLN A 14 -3.68 16.05 -15.82
C GLN A 14 -4.90 15.56 -15.01
N ALA A 15 -6.06 15.39 -15.66
CA ALA A 15 -7.27 14.91 -14.99
C ALA A 15 -7.12 13.49 -14.41
N ALA A 16 -6.40 12.61 -15.10
CA ALA A 16 -6.14 11.25 -14.60
C ALA A 16 -5.28 11.26 -13.33
N TRP A 17 -4.30 12.16 -13.24
CA TRP A 17 -3.47 12.30 -12.04
C TRP A 17 -4.19 13.03 -10.91
N ASP A 18 -4.98 14.07 -11.21
CA ASP A 18 -5.80 14.77 -10.22
C ASP A 18 -6.83 13.82 -9.57
N ALA A 19 -7.40 12.90 -10.34
CA ALA A 19 -8.31 11.87 -9.82
C ALA A 19 -7.63 10.87 -8.87
N ARG A 20 -6.29 10.77 -8.90
CA ARG A 20 -5.48 9.93 -7.99
C ARG A 20 -4.88 10.72 -6.84
N SER A 21 -4.96 12.05 -6.89
CA SER A 21 -4.42 12.91 -5.84
C SER A 21 -5.08 12.61 -4.50
N CYS A 22 -4.27 12.55 -3.45
CA CYS A 22 -4.63 12.21 -2.09
C CYS A 22 -5.14 10.77 -1.87
N LYS A 23 -5.13 9.91 -2.89
CA LYS A 23 -5.41 8.48 -2.71
C LYS A 23 -4.20 7.75 -2.16
N LYS A 24 -4.47 6.75 -1.33
CA LYS A 24 -3.45 5.87 -0.75
C LYS A 24 -3.29 4.61 -1.59
N TYR A 25 -2.05 4.17 -1.70
CA TYR A 25 -1.67 2.90 -2.32
C TYR A 25 -0.82 2.10 -1.32
N TYR A 26 -1.17 0.85 -1.06
CA TYR A 26 -0.56 0.02 -0.01
C TYR A 26 0.39 -1.02 -0.58
N VAL A 27 1.50 -1.30 0.11
CA VAL A 27 2.51 -2.27 -0.33
C VAL A 27 1.84 -3.62 -0.65
N TYR A 28 2.09 -4.17 -1.84
CA TYR A 28 1.33 -5.32 -2.35
C TYR A 28 2.21 -6.56 -2.64
N ASP A 29 3.40 -6.39 -3.21
CA ASP A 29 4.19 -7.51 -3.75
C ASP A 29 5.44 -7.88 -2.95
N LEU A 30 5.57 -7.32 -1.75
CA LEU A 30 6.73 -7.59 -0.91
C LEU A 30 6.57 -8.83 -0.05
N ARG A 31 7.70 -9.49 0.19
CA ARG A 31 7.78 -10.68 1.06
C ARG A 31 7.33 -10.35 2.48
N TYR A 32 6.76 -11.33 3.18
CA TYR A 32 6.23 -11.21 4.54
C TYR A 32 7.22 -10.62 5.57
N SER A 33 8.52 -10.79 5.34
CA SER A 33 9.62 -10.30 6.18
C SER A 33 10.16 -8.92 5.77
N ASN A 34 9.54 -8.22 4.81
CA ASN A 34 10.02 -6.93 4.31
C ASN A 34 9.65 -5.80 5.28
N VAL A 35 10.63 -4.96 5.62
CA VAL A 35 10.50 -3.85 6.56
C VAL A 35 9.52 -2.75 6.10
N SER A 36 9.15 -2.70 4.82
CA SER A 36 8.24 -1.67 4.30
C SER A 36 6.84 -1.76 4.91
N TYR A 37 6.40 -2.95 5.32
CA TYR A 37 5.13 -3.10 6.07
C TYR A 37 5.22 -2.46 7.47
N LEU A 38 6.42 -2.28 8.03
CA LEU A 38 6.60 -1.57 9.30
C LEU A 38 6.73 -0.05 9.10
N GLU A 39 7.59 0.37 8.15
CA GLU A 39 8.05 1.75 8.06
C GLU A 39 7.20 2.63 7.12
N MET A 40 6.71 2.06 6.01
CA MET A 40 6.02 2.80 4.96
C MET A 40 5.01 1.88 4.26
N PRO A 41 3.92 1.50 4.96
CA PRO A 41 2.96 0.52 4.44
C PRO A 41 2.10 1.06 3.30
N SER A 42 2.03 2.40 3.17
CA SER A 42 1.28 3.09 2.14
C SER A 42 2.07 4.24 1.54
N TYR A 43 1.63 4.64 0.36
CA TYR A 43 2.16 5.77 -0.40
C TYR A 43 1.01 6.63 -0.90
N THR A 44 1.14 7.95 -0.78
CA THR A 44 0.15 8.93 -1.24
C THR A 44 0.76 9.81 -2.31
N LEU A 45 0.02 10.04 -3.38
CA LEU A 45 0.39 10.93 -4.46
C LEU A 45 -0.40 12.21 -4.37
N GLU A 46 0.24 13.34 -4.66
CA GLU A 46 -0.40 14.66 -4.59
C GLU A 46 -0.11 15.46 -5.84
N THR A 47 -1.16 16.00 -6.46
CA THR A 47 -1.07 17.04 -7.48
C THR A 47 -1.36 18.40 -6.86
N PHE A 48 -0.78 19.45 -7.44
CA PHE A 48 -0.95 20.83 -6.96
C PHE A 48 -1.34 21.74 -8.13
N PRO A 49 -2.39 22.58 -8.00
CA PRO A 49 -2.77 23.54 -9.04
C PRO A 49 -1.63 24.48 -9.45
N GLU A 50 -0.71 24.77 -8.55
CA GLU A 50 0.46 25.63 -8.76
C GLU A 50 1.59 24.93 -9.55
N ALA A 51 1.52 23.61 -9.72
CA ALA A 51 2.50 22.79 -10.42
C ALA A 51 1.84 21.82 -11.42
N PRO A 52 1.12 22.34 -12.44
CA PRO A 52 0.51 21.50 -13.46
C PRO A 52 1.57 20.69 -14.21
N GLY A 53 1.22 19.46 -14.59
CA GLY A 53 2.12 18.47 -15.15
C GLY A 53 3.04 17.79 -14.15
N TYR A 54 2.84 18.00 -12.85
CA TYR A 54 3.61 17.34 -11.81
C TYR A 54 2.73 16.62 -10.79
N VAL A 55 3.28 15.55 -10.22
CA VAL A 55 2.69 14.78 -9.12
C VAL A 55 3.80 14.38 -8.14
N SER A 56 3.68 14.76 -6.87
CA SER A 56 4.67 14.48 -5.81
C SER A 56 6.14 14.71 -6.23
N GLY A 57 6.41 15.78 -7.01
CA GLY A 57 7.75 16.13 -7.51
C GLY A 57 8.23 15.35 -8.75
N MET A 58 7.39 14.51 -9.35
CA MET A 58 7.63 13.78 -10.60
C MET A 58 6.96 14.51 -11.77
N LYS A 59 7.60 14.50 -12.95
CA LYS A 59 7.01 14.95 -14.21
C LYS A 59 6.02 13.89 -14.69
N ILE A 60 4.78 14.31 -14.92
CA ILE A 60 3.79 13.51 -15.62
C ILE A 60 4.25 13.36 -17.08
N LEU A 61 4.25 12.13 -17.59
CA LEU A 61 4.55 11.81 -19.00
C LEU A 61 3.27 11.61 -19.80
N ASP A 62 2.31 10.87 -19.23
CA ASP A 62 0.99 10.58 -19.80
C ASP A 62 -0.03 10.27 -18.68
N GLU A 63 -1.19 9.68 -19.00
CA GLU A 63 -2.26 9.34 -18.04
C GLU A 63 -1.87 8.32 -16.95
N THR A 64 -0.77 7.57 -17.12
CA THR A 64 -0.37 6.48 -16.21
C THR A 64 1.09 6.51 -15.77
N GLN A 65 1.96 7.27 -16.46
CA GLN A 65 3.39 7.30 -16.20
C GLN A 65 3.86 8.67 -15.69
N ALA A 66 4.69 8.65 -14.65
CA ALA A 66 5.42 9.82 -14.19
C ALA A 66 6.87 9.44 -13.85
N GLN A 67 7.77 10.39 -14.08
CA GLN A 67 9.21 10.21 -13.93
C GLN A 67 9.80 11.26 -13.00
N ALA A 68 10.79 10.88 -12.19
CA ALA A 68 11.45 11.79 -11.28
C ALA A 68 12.01 13.04 -12.00
N ALA A 69 11.62 14.23 -11.55
CA ALA A 69 11.98 15.49 -12.21
C ALA A 69 13.38 16.00 -11.85
N LEU A 70 13.92 15.62 -10.68
CA LEU A 70 15.11 16.22 -10.09
C LEU A 70 16.06 15.15 -9.51
N VAL A 71 17.25 15.01 -10.09
CA VAL A 71 18.35 14.24 -9.47
C VAL A 71 19.03 15.11 -8.42
N MET A 72 18.57 15.06 -7.17
CA MET A 72 19.31 15.68 -6.06
C MET A 72 20.45 14.77 -5.59
N PRO A 73 21.66 15.29 -5.29
CA PRO A 73 22.68 14.53 -4.57
C PRO A 73 22.14 14.08 -3.21
N GLY A 74 21.99 12.77 -3.00
CA GLY A 74 21.36 12.21 -1.81
C GLY A 74 19.84 12.07 -1.88
N GLY A 75 19.21 12.38 -3.02
CA GLY A 75 17.80 12.08 -3.30
C GLY A 75 17.62 10.57 -3.43
N ARG A 76 17.36 9.89 -2.30
CA ARG A 76 17.26 8.42 -2.24
C ARG A 76 16.01 7.83 -2.88
N ASP A 77 15.09 8.67 -3.35
CA ASP A 77 13.78 8.25 -3.85
C ASP A 77 13.45 8.88 -5.21
N LEU A 78 14.27 8.58 -6.22
CA LEU A 78 13.90 8.82 -7.61
C LEU A 78 12.91 7.71 -8.01
N ARG A 79 11.66 8.07 -8.24
CA ARG A 79 10.58 7.11 -8.53
C ARG A 79 10.09 7.34 -9.94
N ASP A 80 10.35 6.38 -10.81
CA ASP A 80 9.57 6.22 -12.02
C ASP A 80 8.39 5.35 -11.61
N ILE A 81 7.19 5.88 -11.86
CA ILE A 81 5.95 5.24 -11.45
C ILE A 81 5.07 4.98 -12.65
N THR A 82 4.41 3.83 -12.63
CA THR A 82 3.45 3.43 -13.66
C THR A 82 2.20 2.88 -13.01
N PHE A 83 1.05 3.40 -13.42
CA PHE A 83 -0.25 2.82 -13.08
C PHE A 83 -0.67 1.76 -14.09
N ARG A 84 -1.24 0.67 -13.56
CA ARG A 84 -1.85 -0.39 -14.37
C ARG A 84 -3.08 -0.96 -13.69
N GLN A 85 -3.93 -1.62 -14.48
CA GLN A 85 -5.10 -2.33 -13.99
C GLN A 85 -4.81 -3.84 -14.00
N GLU A 86 -5.10 -4.53 -12.90
CA GLU A 86 -4.99 -5.98 -12.79
C GLU A 86 -6.16 -6.52 -11.97
N ASN A 87 -6.90 -7.48 -12.51
CA ASN A 87 -8.04 -8.13 -11.83
C ASN A 87 -9.09 -7.16 -11.23
N GLY A 88 -9.27 -5.99 -11.86
CA GLY A 88 -10.21 -4.96 -11.39
C GLY A 88 -9.65 -4.03 -10.31
N ALA A 89 -8.39 -4.19 -9.92
CA ALA A 89 -7.67 -3.31 -9.01
C ALA A 89 -6.66 -2.43 -9.76
N GLU A 90 -6.57 -1.16 -9.38
CA GLU A 90 -5.48 -0.29 -9.82
C GLU A 90 -4.23 -0.56 -8.99
N LEU A 91 -3.11 -0.81 -9.68
CA LEU A 91 -1.80 -1.03 -9.09
C LEU A 91 -0.84 0.10 -9.49
N LEU A 92 0.04 0.44 -8.57
CA LEU A 92 1.12 1.40 -8.73
C LEU A 92 2.45 0.66 -8.67
N ASP A 93 3.14 0.58 -9.80
CA ASP A 93 4.50 0.03 -9.86
C ASP A 93 5.50 1.16 -9.64
N VAL A 94 6.44 0.98 -8.72
CA VAL A 94 7.60 1.85 -8.53
C VAL A 94 8.83 1.13 -9.07
N THR A 95 9.12 1.36 -10.35
CA THR A 95 10.06 0.55 -11.16
C THR A 95 11.45 0.43 -10.51
N ASN A 96 11.95 1.54 -9.97
CA ASN A 96 13.33 1.62 -9.46
C ASN A 96 13.51 0.90 -8.12
N LEU A 97 12.42 0.69 -7.38
CA LEU A 97 12.40 -0.03 -6.10
C LEU A 97 11.93 -1.48 -6.25
N ALA A 98 11.46 -1.87 -7.44
CA ALA A 98 10.81 -3.15 -7.68
C ALA A 98 9.70 -3.44 -6.63
N MET A 99 8.86 -2.43 -6.38
CA MET A 99 7.74 -2.49 -5.45
C MET A 99 6.44 -2.20 -6.21
N THR A 100 5.42 -2.98 -5.91
CA THR A 100 4.04 -2.77 -6.36
C THR A 100 3.19 -2.37 -5.17
N TYR A 101 2.28 -1.42 -5.39
CA TYR A 101 1.27 -1.01 -4.42
C TYR A 101 -0.13 -1.20 -5.00
N ILE A 102 -1.10 -1.52 -4.14
CA ILE A 102 -2.52 -1.66 -4.49
C ILE A 102 -3.31 -0.44 -4.03
N SER A 103 -4.22 0.07 -4.86
CA SER A 103 -5.10 1.18 -4.49
C SER A 103 -5.93 0.85 -3.25
N GLU A 104 -6.10 1.83 -2.36
CA GLU A 104 -7.01 1.73 -1.20
C GLU A 104 -8.44 1.36 -1.64
N ASP A 105 -8.89 1.86 -2.79
CA ASP A 105 -10.23 1.59 -3.34
C ASP A 105 -10.45 0.11 -3.65
N ALA A 106 -9.38 -0.67 -3.81
CA ALA A 106 -9.42 -2.10 -4.09
C ALA A 106 -9.32 -2.97 -2.81
N ILE A 107 -9.18 -2.37 -1.62
CA ILE A 107 -9.07 -3.10 -0.36
C ILE A 107 -10.48 -3.49 0.13
N PRO A 108 -10.82 -4.80 0.18
CA PRO A 108 -12.13 -5.24 0.65
C PRO A 108 -12.29 -5.04 2.17
N ALA A 109 -13.53 -5.11 2.65
CA ALA A 109 -13.80 -5.24 4.08
C ALA A 109 -13.39 -6.63 4.59
N LEU A 110 -12.90 -6.69 5.83
CA LEU A 110 -12.59 -7.94 6.52
C LEU A 110 -13.90 -8.74 6.70
N PRO A 111 -13.99 -9.98 6.20
CA PRO A 111 -15.20 -10.79 6.36
C PRO A 111 -15.48 -11.09 7.84
N SER A 112 -16.75 -10.94 8.26
CA SER A 112 -17.16 -11.24 9.64
C SER A 112 -17.07 -12.72 10.01
N ASP A 113 -17.12 -13.59 9.00
CA ASP A 113 -17.06 -15.05 9.10
C ASP A 113 -15.69 -15.61 8.66
N LEU A 114 -14.65 -14.77 8.65
CA LEU A 114 -13.30 -15.18 8.27
C LEU A 114 -12.82 -16.36 9.15
N SER A 115 -12.63 -17.52 8.53
CA SER A 115 -12.06 -18.71 9.17
C SER A 115 -10.63 -18.98 8.76
N GLU A 116 -10.23 -18.55 7.56
CA GLU A 116 -8.88 -18.72 7.04
C GLU A 116 -8.55 -17.68 5.96
N VAL A 117 -7.25 -17.45 5.75
CA VAL A 117 -6.71 -16.63 4.67
C VAL A 117 -5.68 -17.47 3.91
N GLN A 118 -5.98 -17.77 2.65
CA GLN A 118 -5.04 -18.40 1.73
C GLN A 118 -3.97 -17.38 1.33
N LEU A 119 -2.70 -17.73 1.48
CA LEU A 119 -1.58 -16.82 1.24
C LEU A 119 -0.93 -17.08 -0.12
N HIS A 120 -0.42 -16.00 -0.69
CA HIS A 120 0.21 -16.01 -2.00
C HIS A 120 1.55 -15.27 -1.96
N SER A 121 2.57 -15.85 -2.61
CA SER A 121 3.89 -15.24 -2.67
C SER A 121 3.80 -13.91 -3.39
N LYS A 122 4.31 -12.84 -2.77
CA LYS A 122 4.32 -11.49 -3.35
C LYS A 122 2.92 -10.99 -3.74
N GLN A 123 1.91 -11.38 -2.98
CA GLN A 123 0.56 -10.87 -3.14
C GLN A 123 -0.09 -10.74 -1.77
N ALA A 124 -0.04 -9.52 -1.23
CA ALA A 124 -0.56 -9.19 0.07
C ALA A 124 -2.08 -9.23 0.11
N ALA A 125 -2.65 -9.90 1.11
CA ALA A 125 -4.09 -9.91 1.35
C ALA A 125 -4.45 -8.78 2.34
N TRP A 126 -4.80 -7.63 1.78
CA TRP A 126 -5.25 -6.45 2.54
C TRP A 126 -6.74 -6.50 2.83
N TYR A 127 -7.13 -6.05 4.02
CA TYR A 127 -8.52 -5.82 4.39
C TYR A 127 -8.66 -4.53 5.20
N SER A 128 -9.75 -3.82 4.99
CA SER A 128 -10.23 -2.78 5.91
C SER A 128 -10.96 -3.44 7.08
N ILE A 129 -10.73 -2.95 8.30
CA ILE A 129 -11.28 -3.60 9.51
C ILE A 129 -12.81 -3.47 9.59
N GLY A 130 -13.34 -2.30 9.23
CA GLY A 130 -14.78 -2.07 9.15
C GLY A 130 -15.54 -2.49 10.42
N GLU A 131 -16.57 -3.33 10.25
CA GLU A 131 -17.45 -3.78 11.34
C GLU A 131 -16.75 -4.63 12.41
N ALA A 132 -15.55 -5.15 12.13
CA ALA A 132 -14.75 -5.90 13.09
C ALA A 132 -13.98 -4.99 14.06
N GLU A 133 -14.18 -3.67 14.02
CA GLU A 133 -13.52 -2.74 14.93
C GLU A 133 -13.79 -3.03 16.42
N ASN A 134 -12.78 -2.77 17.24
CA ASN A 134 -12.77 -3.02 18.68
C ASN A 134 -12.89 -4.50 19.07
N GLN A 135 -12.83 -5.42 18.11
CA GLN A 135 -12.73 -6.86 18.35
C GLN A 135 -11.28 -7.32 18.46
N THR A 136 -11.09 -8.55 18.91
CA THR A 136 -9.79 -9.24 18.91
C THR A 136 -9.89 -10.47 18.04
N LEU A 137 -9.06 -10.55 17.00
CA LEU A 137 -8.92 -11.76 16.18
C LEU A 137 -7.85 -12.66 16.81
N THR A 138 -8.12 -13.95 16.99
CA THR A 138 -7.06 -14.89 17.37
C THR A 138 -6.71 -15.72 16.14
N ILE A 139 -5.43 -15.82 15.80
CA ILE A 139 -5.01 -16.52 14.57
C ILE A 139 -3.90 -17.53 14.83
N ASP A 140 -3.76 -18.52 13.96
CA ASP A 140 -2.57 -19.36 13.87
C ASP A 140 -1.73 -18.88 12.68
N ILE A 141 -0.46 -18.55 12.94
CA ILE A 141 0.44 -17.94 11.95
C ILE A 141 1.54 -18.97 11.62
N PRO A 142 1.59 -19.49 10.38
CA PRO A 142 2.64 -20.43 9.99
C PRO A 142 4.01 -19.74 9.89
N GLU A 143 5.06 -20.54 9.82
CA GLU A 143 6.47 -20.08 9.86
C GLU A 143 6.79 -19.04 8.78
N HIS A 144 6.23 -19.19 7.58
CA HIS A 144 6.49 -18.31 6.45
C HIS A 144 5.38 -17.29 6.20
N ALA A 145 4.73 -16.83 7.26
CA ALA A 145 3.70 -15.80 7.20
C ALA A 145 3.95 -14.66 8.17
N ALA A 146 3.28 -13.54 7.91
CA ALA A 146 3.25 -12.39 8.80
C ALA A 146 1.90 -11.70 8.74
N VAL A 147 1.55 -11.05 9.85
CA VAL A 147 0.35 -10.21 9.95
C VAL A 147 0.74 -8.87 10.54
N TYR A 148 0.20 -7.81 9.95
CA TYR A 148 0.35 -6.44 10.45
C TYR A 148 -1.03 -5.79 10.54
N VAL A 149 -1.21 -4.97 11.57
CA VAL A 149 -2.43 -4.16 11.76
C VAL A 149 -2.04 -2.71 11.91
N TYR A 150 -2.85 -1.84 11.30
CA TYR A 150 -2.66 -0.40 11.31
C TYR A 150 -3.93 0.29 11.79
N ASP A 151 -3.76 1.43 12.45
CA ASP A 151 -4.88 2.31 12.77
C ASP A 151 -5.33 3.15 11.56
N SER A 152 -6.29 4.05 11.77
CA SER A 152 -6.84 4.92 10.73
C SER A 152 -5.85 5.93 10.13
N TYR A 153 -4.68 6.09 10.73
CA TYR A 153 -3.58 6.93 10.25
C TYR A 153 -2.45 6.10 9.63
N ASP A 154 -2.71 4.81 9.34
CA ASP A 154 -1.75 3.82 8.85
C ASP A 154 -0.54 3.61 9.78
N ARG A 155 -0.67 3.89 11.08
CA ARG A 155 0.36 3.59 12.07
C ARG A 155 0.20 2.13 12.50
N MET A 156 1.28 1.35 12.40
CA MET A 156 1.25 -0.05 12.80
C MET A 156 0.99 -0.18 14.31
N THR A 157 -0.09 -0.87 14.67
CA THR A 157 -0.51 -1.15 16.06
C THR A 157 -0.20 -2.59 16.48
N TYR A 158 0.00 -3.50 15.52
CA TYR A 158 0.39 -4.89 15.77
C TYR A 158 1.26 -5.40 14.61
N SER A 159 2.23 -6.26 14.95
CA SER A 159 2.92 -7.14 14.01
C SER A 159 3.11 -8.49 14.67
N SER A 160 3.02 -9.58 13.89
CA SER A 160 3.37 -10.93 14.33
C SER A 160 4.82 -11.07 14.81
N TYR A 161 5.69 -10.11 14.48
CA TYR A 161 7.07 -10.05 14.97
C TYR A 161 7.24 -9.33 16.31
N MET A 162 6.18 -8.71 16.86
CA MET A 162 6.25 -8.03 18.16
C MET A 162 6.39 -9.05 19.30
N ALA A 163 7.51 -8.96 20.02
CA ALA A 163 7.76 -9.80 21.19
C ALA A 163 6.68 -9.59 22.27
N GLY A 164 6.08 -10.69 22.74
CA GLY A 164 5.10 -10.69 23.84
C GLY A 164 3.66 -10.38 23.47
N TYR A 165 3.36 -10.05 22.20
CA TYR A 165 1.99 -9.77 21.75
C TYR A 165 1.20 -11.05 21.40
N GLY A 166 1.91 -12.12 21.05
CA GLY A 166 1.30 -13.41 20.71
C GLY A 166 0.41 -13.31 19.47
N ASN A 167 -0.65 -14.12 19.45
CA ASN A 167 -1.52 -14.32 18.29
C ASN A 167 -2.93 -13.72 18.44
N ARG A 168 -3.13 -12.88 19.47
CA ARG A 168 -4.36 -12.14 19.72
C ARG A 168 -4.19 -10.73 19.17
N ILE A 169 -4.95 -10.40 18.14
CA ILE A 169 -4.77 -9.23 17.29
C ILE A 169 -5.91 -8.24 17.54
N PRO A 170 -5.64 -7.11 18.22
CA PRO A 170 -6.63 -6.05 18.37
C PRO A 170 -6.93 -5.40 17.02
N LEU A 171 -8.21 -5.17 16.73
CA LEU A 171 -8.66 -4.54 15.49
C LEU A 171 -9.10 -3.08 15.75
N PRO A 172 -8.25 -2.07 15.47
CA PRO A 172 -8.59 -0.67 15.71
C PRO A 172 -9.67 -0.15 14.75
N ALA A 173 -10.50 0.76 15.25
CA ALA A 173 -11.51 1.48 14.45
C ALA A 173 -10.89 2.22 13.26
N GLY A 174 -11.52 2.08 12.09
CA GLY A 174 -11.04 2.66 10.83
C GLY A 174 -9.68 2.14 10.34
N GLY A 175 -9.15 1.08 10.96
CA GLY A 175 -7.85 0.52 10.63
C GLY A 175 -7.87 -0.48 9.48
N LYS A 176 -6.70 -1.08 9.24
CA LYS A 176 -6.47 -2.11 8.21
C LYS A 176 -5.66 -3.26 8.78
N ILE A 177 -5.83 -4.43 8.18
CA ILE A 177 -5.03 -5.62 8.45
C ILE A 177 -4.49 -6.17 7.13
N VAL A 178 -3.26 -6.67 7.16
CA VAL A 178 -2.64 -7.35 6.01
C VAL A 178 -2.10 -8.70 6.44
N PHE A 179 -2.39 -9.70 5.62
CA PHE A 179 -1.86 -11.07 5.74
C PHE A 179 -0.88 -11.33 4.60
N LEU A 180 0.26 -11.92 4.94
CA LEU A 180 1.39 -12.11 4.02
C LEU A 180 1.93 -13.52 4.20
N GLY A 181 2.34 -14.18 3.11
CA GLY A 181 3.05 -15.45 3.22
C GLY A 181 3.55 -15.96 1.88
N LEU A 182 3.89 -17.25 1.84
CA LEU A 182 4.23 -17.97 0.63
C LEU A 182 3.02 -18.73 0.09
N ASP A 183 3.08 -19.10 -1.19
CA ASP A 183 2.05 -19.96 -1.79
C ASP A 183 1.93 -21.28 -1.02
N GLY A 184 0.69 -21.67 -0.72
CA GLY A 184 0.37 -22.90 0.00
C GLY A 184 0.38 -22.75 1.53
N GLU A 185 0.78 -21.60 2.06
CA GLU A 185 0.59 -21.27 3.47
C GLU A 185 -0.85 -20.77 3.70
N THR A 186 -1.38 -21.03 4.89
CA THR A 186 -2.72 -20.58 5.29
C THR A 186 -2.67 -20.05 6.71
N ILE A 187 -3.27 -18.89 6.95
CA ILE A 187 -3.53 -18.40 8.31
C ILE A 187 -4.94 -18.83 8.70
N HIS A 188 -5.08 -19.48 9.85
CA HIS A 188 -6.38 -19.88 10.38
C HIS A 188 -6.83 -18.92 11.47
N VAL A 189 -8.10 -18.54 11.47
CA VAL A 189 -8.74 -17.83 12.58
C VAL A 189 -9.21 -18.88 13.58
N VAL A 190 -8.68 -18.81 14.81
CA VAL A 190 -9.02 -19.73 15.89
C VAL A 190 -10.03 -19.06 16.83
N GLN A 191 -11.13 -19.75 17.09
CA GLN A 191 -12.16 -19.31 18.04
C GLN A 191 -11.74 -19.58 19.49
#